data_AF-A0A8K1CE15-F1
#
_entry.id   AF-A0A8K1CE15-F1
#
_cell.length_a   1.000
_cell.length_b   1.000
_cell.length_c   1.000
_cell.angle_alpha   90.00
_cell.angle_beta   90.00
_cell.angle_gamma   90.00
#
_symmetry.space_group_name_H-M   'P 1'
#
loop_
_entity.id
_entity.type
_entity.pdbx_description
1 polymer ?
#
loop_
_entity_poly.entity_id
_entity_poly.type
_entity_poly.pdbx_seq_one_letter_code
_entity_poly.pdbx_strand_id
1 'polypeptide(L)'
;MAMEAQTLLDVPVDDTASSAKDAAPTRAMTLSERLKQCTMCSALSPRGWMQRVLIVALLVVCLVGDFFLYQQVLMASWKLFRHLVDSAAHGSVGFCAWGIFLCFSHDRRIPPADRLSATPLPVFNDDAETSAPASSTLSWRDWRAFLTSCLLAGVTAALLDLDHFIAAGSFSIDGATHLKGRPFGHAVTFILAVVLLVWAYSCHKRANKWTIVHRVSFVVTTLLSHQLRDGMRLGLWFWPIGSTPPIFYLLYLLMEVGLPIVLAKWQLMHVHEGVGRESHAPRTNRPSDDEIVVDVREEHTTPAQTTTL
;
A
#
# COMPACT_ATOMS: atom_id res chain seq x y z
N MET A 1 56.33 -21.36 -62.35
CA MET A 1 56.49 -22.82 -62.17
C MET A 1 57.16 -23.00 -60.81
N ALA A 2 56.38 -23.14 -59.74
CA ALA A 2 55.74 -24.37 -59.28
C ALA A 2 56.68 -25.18 -58.37
N MET A 3 56.07 -25.76 -57.32
CA MET A 3 56.59 -26.65 -56.27
C MET A 3 57.06 -25.92 -55.00
N GLU A 4 56.20 -25.76 -53.97
CA GLU A 4 55.62 -26.77 -53.05
C GLU A 4 56.65 -27.43 -52.12
N ALA A 5 56.56 -27.09 -50.83
CA ALA A 5 56.79 -28.00 -49.72
C ALA A 5 55.97 -27.48 -48.52
N GLN A 6 54.76 -28.02 -48.37
CA GLN A 6 53.88 -27.80 -47.23
C GLN A 6 54.36 -28.65 -46.05
N THR A 7 54.69 -27.98 -44.94
CA THR A 7 54.95 -28.61 -43.66
C THR A 7 53.63 -28.90 -42.95
N LEU A 8 53.37 -30.19 -42.77
CA LEU A 8 52.29 -30.78 -41.99
C LEU A 8 52.45 -30.40 -40.51
N LEU A 9 51.51 -29.63 -39.96
CA LEU A 9 51.34 -29.41 -38.52
C LEU A 9 50.07 -30.13 -38.10
N ASP A 10 50.23 -31.30 -37.49
CA ASP A 10 49.19 -32.00 -36.75
C ASP A 10 48.84 -31.17 -35.50
N VAL A 11 47.66 -30.55 -35.51
CA VAL A 11 47.04 -29.95 -34.32
C VAL A 11 46.09 -30.99 -33.73
N PRO A 12 46.31 -31.46 -32.48
CA PRO A 12 45.36 -32.34 -31.82
C PRO A 12 44.07 -31.57 -31.52
N VAL A 13 42.96 -32.06 -32.07
CA VAL A 13 41.60 -31.63 -31.74
C VAL A 13 41.27 -32.17 -30.36
N ASP A 14 41.15 -31.26 -29.39
CA ASP A 14 40.83 -31.58 -27.99
C ASP A 14 39.31 -31.79 -27.87
N ASP A 15 38.87 -33.05 -27.97
CA ASP A 15 37.48 -33.48 -27.77
C ASP A 15 37.08 -33.40 -26.29
N THR A 16 36.85 -32.18 -25.79
CA THR A 16 36.26 -31.93 -24.46
C THR A 16 34.75 -31.66 -24.57
N ALA A 17 34.02 -32.55 -25.23
CA ALA A 17 32.56 -32.50 -25.38
C ALA A 17 31.88 -33.73 -24.76
N SER A 18 32.13 -34.01 -23.47
CA SER A 18 31.39 -35.06 -22.76
C SER A 18 31.45 -34.90 -21.24
N SER A 19 30.87 -33.84 -20.68
CA SER A 19 30.58 -33.79 -19.24
C SER A 19 29.48 -32.79 -18.89
N ALA A 20 28.27 -33.00 -19.43
CA ALA A 20 27.09 -32.19 -19.08
C ALA A 20 25.81 -33.04 -18.94
N LYS A 21 25.92 -34.29 -18.50
CA LYS A 21 24.77 -35.23 -18.43
C LYS A 21 24.21 -35.52 -17.03
N ASP A 22 24.84 -35.02 -15.96
CA ASP A 22 24.44 -35.34 -14.58
C ASP A 22 23.97 -34.11 -13.78
N ALA A 23 23.34 -33.12 -14.44
CA ALA A 23 22.64 -32.05 -13.73
C ALA A 23 21.37 -32.63 -13.09
N ALA A 24 21.48 -33.02 -11.82
CA ALA A 24 20.36 -33.49 -11.01
C ALA A 24 19.17 -32.52 -11.11
N PRO A 25 17.93 -33.01 -11.29
CA PRO A 25 16.77 -32.16 -11.44
C PRO A 25 16.58 -31.31 -10.19
N THR A 26 16.79 -29.99 -10.32
CA THR A 26 16.57 -29.01 -9.26
C THR A 26 15.12 -29.12 -8.81
N ARG A 27 14.89 -29.78 -7.67
CA ARG A 27 13.56 -30.04 -7.13
C ARG A 27 12.80 -28.72 -7.02
N ALA A 28 11.75 -28.57 -7.82
CA ALA A 28 10.91 -27.40 -7.81
C ALA A 28 10.32 -27.21 -6.41
N MET A 29 10.82 -26.18 -5.71
CA MET A 29 10.39 -25.83 -4.36
C MET A 29 8.89 -25.56 -4.36
N THR A 30 8.15 -26.25 -3.50
CA THR A 30 6.69 -26.17 -3.45
C THR A 30 6.24 -24.77 -3.00
N LEU A 31 5.05 -24.33 -3.43
CA LEU A 31 4.47 -23.05 -3.02
C LEU A 31 4.43 -22.89 -1.49
N SER A 32 4.14 -23.98 -0.77
CA SER A 32 4.13 -24.03 0.70
C SER A 32 5.50 -23.72 1.30
N GLU A 33 6.56 -24.31 0.75
CA GLU A 33 7.94 -24.06 1.21
C GLU A 33 8.37 -22.62 0.92
N ARG A 34 8.01 -22.06 -0.25
CA ARG A 34 8.28 -20.64 -0.57
C ARG A 34 7.59 -19.68 0.40
N LEU A 35 6.35 -19.99 0.79
CA LEU A 35 5.61 -19.21 1.78
C LEU A 35 6.26 -19.28 3.17
N LYS A 36 6.68 -20.48 3.60
CA LYS A 36 7.37 -20.67 4.89
C LYS A 36 8.71 -19.95 4.94
N GLN A 37 9.51 -20.04 3.88
CA GLN A 37 10.83 -19.39 3.81
C GLN A 37 10.71 -17.85 3.79
N CYS A 38 9.70 -17.30 3.09
CA CYS A 38 9.39 -15.88 3.18
C CYS A 38 8.96 -15.44 4.60
N THR A 39 8.22 -16.29 5.32
CA THR A 39 7.71 -15.96 6.66
C THR A 39 8.82 -15.94 7.72
N MET A 40 9.82 -16.83 7.62
CA MET A 40 10.97 -16.82 8.53
C MET A 40 11.95 -15.70 8.22
N CYS A 41 12.21 -15.39 6.94
CA CYS A 41 13.08 -14.26 6.59
C CYS A 41 12.46 -12.90 6.95
N SER A 42 11.14 -12.75 6.88
CA SER A 42 10.48 -11.49 7.26
C SER A 42 10.54 -11.23 8.77
N ALA A 43 10.57 -12.27 9.60
CA ALA A 43 10.62 -12.18 11.07
C ALA A 43 11.89 -11.49 11.61
N LEU A 44 13.01 -11.58 10.89
CA LEU A 44 14.29 -10.98 11.27
C LEU A 44 14.58 -9.67 10.52
N SER A 45 13.72 -9.28 9.57
CA SER A 45 13.89 -8.04 8.83
C SER A 45 13.64 -6.81 9.73
N PRO A 46 14.35 -5.68 9.52
CA PRO A 46 14.08 -4.44 10.25
C PRO A 46 12.61 -3.98 10.18
N ARG A 47 11.93 -4.27 9.07
CA ARG A 47 10.50 -3.97 8.90
C ARG A 47 9.60 -4.89 9.72
N GLY A 48 9.91 -6.18 9.79
CA GLY A 48 9.21 -7.13 10.66
C GLY A 48 9.34 -6.75 12.14
N TRP A 49 10.51 -6.25 12.55
CA TRP A 49 10.70 -5.68 13.88
C TRP A 49 9.85 -4.43 14.12
N MET A 50 9.91 -3.45 13.21
CA MET A 50 9.08 -2.24 13.30
C MET A 50 7.59 -2.57 13.38
N GLN A 51 7.12 -3.53 12.58
CA GLN A 51 5.73 -3.98 12.62
C GLN A 51 5.35 -4.53 13.99
N ARG A 52 6.18 -5.38 14.61
CA ARG A 52 5.93 -5.91 15.96
C ARG A 52 5.91 -4.80 17.00
N VAL A 53 6.84 -3.86 16.92
CA VAL A 53 6.89 -2.69 17.80
C VAL A 53 5.60 -1.87 17.67
N LEU A 54 5.13 -1.62 16.46
CA LEU A 54 3.88 -0.87 16.23
C LEU A 54 2.64 -1.62 16.69
N ILE A 55 2.59 -2.96 16.56
CA ILE A 55 1.48 -3.78 17.10
C ILE A 55 1.46 -3.70 18.63
N VAL A 56 2.63 -3.83 19.28
CA VAL A 56 2.72 -3.69 20.73
C VAL A 56 2.35 -2.27 21.16
N ALA A 57 2.83 -1.25 20.44
CA ALA A 57 2.50 0.15 20.71
C ALA A 57 0.99 0.41 20.56
N LEU A 58 0.34 -0.11 19.52
CA LEU A 58 -1.10 -0.04 19.32
C LEU A 58 -1.86 -0.62 20.53
N LEU A 59 -1.51 -1.84 20.95
CA LEU A 59 -2.16 -2.49 22.09
C LEU A 59 -1.94 -1.71 23.39
N VAL A 60 -0.74 -1.18 23.62
CA VAL A 60 -0.45 -0.35 24.80
C VAL A 60 -1.26 0.95 24.77
N VAL A 61 -1.36 1.62 23.62
CA VAL A 61 -2.19 2.83 23.46
C VAL A 61 -3.66 2.53 23.76
N CYS A 62 -4.20 1.44 23.21
CA CYS A 62 -5.58 1.01 23.50
C CYS A 62 -5.78 0.78 25.01
N LEU A 63 -4.94 -0.06 25.63
CA LEU A 63 -5.05 -0.40 27.04
C LEU A 63 -4.92 0.82 27.96
N VAL A 64 -3.89 1.65 27.74
CA VAL A 64 -3.62 2.82 28.59
C VAL A 64 -4.68 3.90 28.36
N GLY A 65 -5.04 4.18 27.11
CA GLY A 65 -6.06 5.17 26.78
C GLY A 65 -7.42 4.79 27.36
N ASP A 66 -7.81 3.52 27.25
CA ASP A 66 -9.08 3.03 27.78
C ASP A 66 -9.08 2.96 29.30
N PHE A 67 -7.99 2.50 29.92
CA PHE A 67 -7.82 2.52 31.37
C PHE A 67 -7.94 3.94 31.92
N PHE A 68 -7.30 4.91 31.27
CA PHE A 68 -7.37 6.30 31.69
C PHE A 68 -8.80 6.83 31.62
N LEU A 69 -9.51 6.58 30.52
CA LEU A 69 -10.89 7.02 30.31
C LEU A 69 -11.93 6.32 31.19
N TYR A 70 -11.59 5.13 31.67
CA TYR A 70 -12.37 4.40 32.66
C TYR A 70 -12.35 5.09 34.05
N GLN A 71 -11.32 5.88 34.37
CA GLN A 71 -11.21 6.65 35.62
C GLN A 71 -12.14 7.89 35.62
N GLN A 72 -13.45 7.66 35.46
CA GLN A 72 -14.45 8.73 35.32
C GLN A 72 -14.50 9.66 36.53
N VAL A 73 -14.32 9.11 37.73
CA VAL A 73 -14.37 9.88 38.99
C VAL A 73 -13.23 10.90 39.07
N LEU A 74 -12.01 10.49 38.71
CA LEU A 74 -10.83 11.36 38.75
C LEU A 74 -10.91 12.48 37.71
N MET A 75 -11.53 12.20 36.56
CA MET A 75 -11.59 13.13 35.43
C MET A 75 -12.88 13.94 35.34
N ALA A 76 -13.83 13.77 36.26
CA ALA A 76 -15.11 14.47 36.23
C ALA A 76 -14.94 16.00 36.27
N SER A 77 -13.92 16.49 36.98
CA SER A 77 -13.60 17.91 37.10
C SER A 77 -12.79 18.47 35.93
N TRP A 78 -12.22 17.62 35.07
CA TRP A 78 -11.31 18.02 33.98
C TRP A 78 -11.85 17.58 32.61
N LYS A 79 -13.07 18.00 32.27
CA LYS A 79 -13.76 17.61 31.04
C LYS A 79 -12.90 17.85 29.79
N LEU A 80 -12.33 19.05 29.62
CA LEU A 80 -11.46 19.36 28.48
C LEU A 80 -10.29 18.38 28.37
N PHE A 81 -9.61 18.12 29.47
CA PHE A 81 -8.48 17.20 29.48
C PHE A 81 -8.90 15.78 29.11
N ARG A 82 -10.05 15.31 29.59
CA ARG A 82 -10.63 14.02 29.18
C ARG A 82 -10.81 13.93 27.66
N HIS A 83 -11.37 14.96 27.01
CA HIS A 83 -11.56 14.98 25.56
C HIS A 83 -10.25 15.07 24.79
N LEU A 84 -9.27 15.83 25.29
CA LEU A 84 -7.94 15.89 24.70
C LEU A 84 -7.25 14.51 24.76
N VAL A 85 -7.36 13.80 25.89
CA VAL A 85 -6.80 12.46 26.03
C VAL A 85 -7.53 11.46 25.14
N ASP A 86 -8.86 11.57 25.01
CA ASP A 86 -9.64 10.69 24.13
C ASP A 86 -9.22 10.87 22.67
N SER A 87 -9.16 12.13 22.21
CA SER A 87 -8.75 12.46 20.85
C SER A 87 -7.29 12.09 20.57
N ALA A 88 -6.39 12.29 21.54
CA ALA A 88 -5.00 11.86 21.44
C ALA A 88 -4.89 10.32 21.35
N ALA A 89 -5.75 9.58 22.06
CA ALA A 89 -5.80 8.12 21.95
C ALA A 89 -6.31 7.67 20.57
N HIS A 90 -7.38 8.26 20.04
CA HIS A 90 -7.83 8.01 18.66
C HIS A 90 -6.75 8.31 17.63
N GLY A 91 -6.06 9.44 17.76
CA GLY A 91 -4.96 9.80 16.88
C GLY A 91 -3.77 8.84 16.98
N SER A 92 -3.43 8.39 18.18
CA SER A 92 -2.34 7.43 18.40
C SER A 92 -2.66 6.05 17.84
N VAL A 93 -3.92 5.60 17.95
CA VAL A 93 -4.41 4.36 17.33
C VAL A 93 -4.31 4.47 15.80
N GLY A 94 -4.83 5.57 15.20
CA GLY A 94 -4.75 5.81 13.76
C GLY A 94 -3.30 5.86 13.24
N PHE A 95 -2.40 6.50 13.99
CA PHE A 95 -0.96 6.51 13.69
C PHE A 95 -0.38 5.09 13.63
N CYS A 96 -0.61 4.29 14.66
CA CYS A 96 -0.04 2.94 14.75
C CYS A 96 -0.66 2.00 13.70
N ALA A 97 -1.98 2.05 13.53
CA ALA A 97 -2.71 1.21 12.56
C ALA A 97 -2.21 1.48 11.13
N TRP A 98 -2.06 2.75 10.74
CA TRP A 98 -1.52 3.09 9.43
C TRP A 98 -0.06 2.68 9.27
N GLY A 99 0.76 2.85 10.31
CA GLY A 99 2.14 2.37 10.32
C GLY A 99 2.23 0.85 10.09
N ILE A 100 1.38 0.06 10.74
CA ILE A 100 1.28 -1.39 10.54
C ILE A 100 0.91 -1.69 9.07
N PHE A 101 -0.10 -1.00 8.54
CA PHE A 101 -0.51 -1.15 7.13
C PHE A 101 0.67 -0.89 6.17
N LEU A 102 1.43 0.19 6.38
CA LEU A 102 2.59 0.54 5.55
C LEU A 102 3.71 -0.51 5.67
N CYS A 103 3.97 -1.04 6.87
CA CYS A 103 4.97 -2.09 7.08
C CYS A 103 4.66 -3.35 6.25
N PHE A 104 3.38 -3.75 6.17
CA PHE A 104 2.95 -4.90 5.39
C PHE A 104 2.83 -4.62 3.89
N SER A 105 2.33 -3.45 3.51
CA SER A 105 2.01 -3.15 2.11
C SER A 105 3.23 -2.77 1.28
N HIS A 106 4.30 -2.28 1.91
CA HIS A 106 5.55 -1.91 1.24
C HIS A 106 6.54 -3.09 1.09
N ASP A 107 6.14 -4.30 1.51
CA ASP A 107 7.05 -5.45 1.61
C ASP A 107 7.36 -6.18 0.30
N ARG A 108 7.10 -5.58 -0.87
CA ARG A 108 7.63 -6.13 -2.13
C ARG A 108 8.25 -5.06 -2.99
N ARG A 109 9.58 -5.19 -3.14
CA ARG A 109 10.29 -4.98 -4.39
C ARG A 109 9.52 -5.72 -5.49
N ILE A 110 8.50 -5.09 -6.05
CA ILE A 110 8.16 -5.35 -7.44
C ILE A 110 9.17 -4.49 -8.19
N PRO A 111 10.24 -5.07 -8.74
CA PRO A 111 11.06 -4.31 -9.67
C PRO A 111 10.11 -3.70 -10.70
N PRO A 112 10.25 -2.41 -11.04
CA PRO A 112 9.48 -1.80 -12.11
C PRO A 112 9.51 -2.75 -13.30
N ALA A 113 8.35 -3.14 -13.84
CA ALA A 113 8.25 -4.12 -14.92
C ALA A 113 9.08 -3.67 -16.15
N ASP A 114 9.32 -2.37 -16.25
CA ASP A 114 10.21 -1.63 -17.13
C ASP A 114 11.70 -2.01 -17.03
N ARG A 115 12.15 -2.76 -16.01
CA ARG A 115 13.49 -3.37 -15.97
C ARG A 115 13.56 -4.83 -16.41
N LEU A 116 12.44 -5.50 -16.64
CA LEU A 116 12.42 -6.92 -17.06
C LEU A 116 12.41 -7.11 -18.58
N SER A 117 12.37 -6.04 -19.38
CA SER A 117 12.15 -6.12 -20.83
C SER A 117 13.32 -5.70 -21.72
N ALA A 118 14.48 -5.27 -21.19
CA ALA A 118 15.50 -4.62 -22.04
C ALA A 118 16.97 -5.01 -21.81
N THR A 119 17.31 -5.98 -20.95
CA THR A 119 18.69 -6.48 -20.87
C THR A 119 18.77 -7.92 -21.37
N PRO A 120 19.57 -8.20 -22.42
CA PRO A 120 20.00 -9.56 -22.72
C PRO A 120 20.59 -10.15 -21.44
N LEU A 121 20.21 -11.39 -21.13
CA LEU A 121 20.79 -12.14 -20.02
C LEU A 121 22.32 -12.00 -20.09
N PRO A 122 22.99 -11.44 -19.07
CA PRO A 122 24.44 -11.48 -19.04
C PRO A 122 24.82 -12.96 -19.04
N VAL A 123 25.65 -13.35 -20.01
CA VAL A 123 26.36 -14.61 -20.01
C VAL A 123 27.05 -14.70 -18.66
N PHE A 124 26.72 -15.74 -17.90
CA PHE A 124 27.28 -16.02 -16.58
C PHE A 124 28.79 -16.20 -16.75
N ASN A 125 29.56 -15.16 -16.42
CA ASN A 125 30.99 -15.31 -16.16
C ASN A 125 31.13 -15.62 -14.66
N ASP A 126 31.68 -16.80 -14.36
CA ASP A 126 31.91 -17.35 -13.01
C ASP A 126 33.02 -16.64 -12.22
N ASP A 127 33.18 -15.33 -12.39
CA ASP A 127 34.12 -14.56 -11.58
C ASP A 127 33.39 -14.09 -10.32
N ALA A 128 33.56 -14.91 -9.28
CA ALA A 128 33.10 -14.71 -7.92
C ALA A 128 33.67 -13.43 -7.31
N GLU A 129 33.10 -12.27 -7.67
CA GLU A 129 33.37 -11.01 -7.00
C GLU A 129 32.34 -10.81 -5.88
N THR A 130 32.87 -10.95 -4.68
CA THR A 130 32.28 -10.76 -3.35
C THR A 130 31.57 -9.40 -3.21
N SER A 131 30.42 -9.23 -3.85
CA SER A 131 29.57 -8.04 -3.68
C SER A 131 28.95 -8.09 -2.27
N ALA A 132 29.55 -7.32 -1.37
CA ALA A 132 29.08 -7.15 -0.01
C ALA A 132 27.57 -6.84 -0.01
N PRO A 133 26.78 -7.46 0.89
CA PRO A 133 25.34 -7.28 0.90
C PRO A 133 25.02 -5.79 1.13
N ALA A 134 24.48 -5.14 0.09
CA ALA A 134 24.02 -3.77 0.16
C ALA A 134 23.17 -3.60 1.42
N SER A 135 23.73 -2.86 2.39
CA SER A 135 23.16 -2.70 3.72
C SER A 135 21.71 -2.23 3.60
N SER A 136 20.80 -3.04 4.12
CA SER A 136 19.34 -2.89 4.05
C SER A 136 18.80 -1.73 4.90
N THR A 137 19.55 -0.64 5.03
CA THR A 137 19.16 0.53 5.81
C THR A 137 18.21 1.39 4.99
N LEU A 138 16.98 1.52 5.47
CA LEU A 138 15.98 2.44 4.93
C LEU A 138 16.58 3.85 4.86
N SER A 139 16.42 4.57 3.75
CA SER A 139 16.93 5.94 3.64
C SER A 139 16.21 6.86 4.63
N TRP A 140 16.88 7.90 5.11
CA TRP A 140 16.23 8.95 5.92
C TRP A 140 15.00 9.56 5.23
N ARG A 141 15.04 9.69 3.89
CA ARG A 141 13.89 10.16 3.11
C ARG A 141 12.67 9.23 3.25
N ASP A 142 12.90 7.92 3.24
CA ASP A 142 11.85 6.91 3.38
C ASP A 142 11.24 6.96 4.79
N TRP A 143 12.07 7.13 5.82
CA TRP A 143 11.61 7.30 7.20
C TRP A 143 10.75 8.55 7.39
N ARG A 144 11.16 9.68 6.81
CA ARG A 144 10.35 10.92 6.87
C ARG A 144 9.00 10.73 6.20
N ALA A 145 8.95 10.10 5.03
CA ALA A 145 7.70 9.84 4.32
C ALA A 145 6.78 8.89 5.12
N PHE A 146 7.35 7.85 5.72
CA PHE A 146 6.65 6.92 6.59
C PHE A 146 6.05 7.64 7.80
N LEU A 147 6.86 8.38 8.56
CA LEU A 147 6.42 9.11 9.75
C LEU A 147 5.38 10.19 9.41
N THR A 148 5.58 10.94 8.33
CA THR A 148 4.61 11.96 7.86
C THR A 148 3.27 11.31 7.55
N SER A 149 3.28 10.14 6.91
CA SER A 149 2.05 9.41 6.59
C SER A 149 1.34 8.88 7.84
N CYS A 150 2.09 8.38 8.83
CA CYS A 150 1.53 7.95 10.11
C CYS A 150 0.97 9.12 10.93
N LEU A 151 1.68 10.26 10.95
CA LEU A 151 1.20 11.49 11.60
C LEU A 151 -0.07 12.01 10.93
N LEU A 152 -0.14 12.00 9.60
CA LEU A 152 -1.34 12.38 8.87
C LEU A 152 -2.52 11.46 9.20
N ALA A 153 -2.28 10.15 9.32
CA ALA A 153 -3.28 9.18 9.74
C ALA A 153 -3.79 9.47 11.17
N GLY A 154 -2.88 9.75 12.10
CA GLY A 154 -3.26 10.10 13.48
C GLY A 154 -4.02 11.42 13.58
N VAL A 155 -3.58 12.46 12.85
CA VAL A 155 -4.32 13.72 12.78
C VAL A 155 -5.70 13.50 12.16
N THR A 156 -5.82 12.71 11.09
CA THR A 156 -7.12 12.41 10.47
C THR A 156 -8.07 11.70 11.44
N ALA A 157 -7.57 10.72 12.20
CA ALA A 157 -8.36 10.01 13.20
C ALA A 157 -8.81 10.92 14.36
N ALA A 158 -7.94 11.81 14.84
CA ALA A 158 -8.28 12.78 15.90
C ALA A 158 -9.23 13.89 15.41
N LEU A 159 -9.09 14.33 14.15
CA LEU A 159 -9.97 15.36 13.57
C LEU A 159 -11.43 14.90 13.47
N LEU A 160 -11.70 13.60 13.46
CA LEU A 160 -13.07 13.09 13.46
C LEU A 160 -13.84 13.55 14.71
N ASP A 161 -13.17 13.68 15.87
CA ASP A 161 -13.77 14.20 17.11
C ASP A 161 -14.27 15.65 16.99
N LEU A 162 -13.77 16.40 15.99
CA LEU A 162 -14.24 17.77 15.77
C LEU A 162 -15.70 17.82 15.31
N ASP A 163 -16.26 16.70 14.84
CA ASP A 163 -17.66 16.61 14.47
C ASP A 163 -18.61 16.86 15.65
N HIS A 164 -18.13 16.69 16.90
CA HIS A 164 -18.87 17.07 18.11
C HIS A 164 -19.16 18.57 18.14
N PHE A 165 -18.20 19.41 17.75
CA PHE A 165 -18.41 20.85 17.67
C PHE A 165 -19.37 21.22 16.53
N ILE A 166 -19.29 20.50 15.41
CA ILE A 166 -20.22 20.68 14.27
C ILE A 166 -21.64 20.31 14.70
N ALA A 167 -21.82 19.17 15.35
CA ALA A 167 -23.10 18.71 15.87
C ALA A 167 -23.65 19.62 16.97
N ALA A 168 -22.78 20.26 17.75
CA ALA A 168 -23.16 21.25 18.74
C ALA A 168 -23.52 22.61 18.13
N GLY A 169 -23.18 22.85 16.86
CA GLY A 169 -23.28 24.16 16.23
C GLY A 169 -22.46 25.24 16.96
N SER A 170 -21.44 24.86 17.74
CA SER A 170 -20.64 25.79 18.52
C SER A 170 -19.25 25.23 18.83
N PHE A 171 -18.26 26.11 19.04
CA PHE A 171 -16.94 25.76 19.55
C PHE A 171 -16.91 25.65 21.09
N SER A 172 -18.08 25.63 21.74
CA SER A 172 -18.17 25.47 23.19
C SER A 172 -17.90 24.01 23.57
N ILE A 173 -16.92 23.80 24.46
CA ILE A 173 -16.63 22.48 25.02
C ILE A 173 -17.88 21.92 25.73
N ASP A 174 -18.62 22.76 26.45
CA ASP A 174 -19.86 22.31 27.09
C ASP A 174 -20.91 21.92 26.04
N GLY A 175 -21.00 22.62 24.91
CA GLY A 175 -21.89 22.25 23.81
C GLY A 175 -21.53 20.90 23.18
N ALA A 176 -20.26 20.71 22.83
CA ALA A 176 -19.72 19.49 22.21
C ALA A 176 -19.91 18.22 23.07
N THR A 177 -20.01 18.40 24.39
CA THR A 177 -20.03 17.30 25.36
C THR A 177 -21.43 16.95 25.88
N HIS A 178 -22.44 17.80 25.66
CA HIS A 178 -23.83 17.55 26.10
C HIS A 178 -24.80 17.35 24.91
N LEU A 179 -24.28 16.81 23.80
CA LEU A 179 -25.10 16.48 22.65
C LEU A 179 -26.17 15.45 23.00
N LYS A 180 -27.41 15.69 22.56
CA LYS A 180 -28.54 14.77 22.74
C LYS A 180 -28.44 13.50 21.87
N GLY A 181 -27.58 13.52 20.85
CA GLY A 181 -27.39 12.44 19.90
C GLY A 181 -25.93 12.31 19.47
N ARG A 182 -25.61 11.22 18.77
CA ARG A 182 -24.26 10.99 18.24
C ARG A 182 -23.99 11.89 17.03
N PRO A 183 -22.81 12.52 16.95
CA PRO A 183 -22.38 13.24 15.75
C PRO A 183 -22.33 12.34 14.52
N PHE A 184 -22.68 12.87 13.35
CA PHE A 184 -22.81 12.08 12.11
C PHE A 184 -21.49 11.43 11.66
N GLY A 185 -20.34 12.01 11.99
CA GLY A 185 -19.03 11.45 11.64
C GLY A 185 -18.75 10.12 12.35
N HIS A 186 -19.46 9.87 13.46
CA HIS A 186 -19.41 8.63 14.22
C HIS A 186 -20.37 7.54 13.71
N ALA A 187 -20.93 7.72 12.52
CA ALA A 187 -21.70 6.66 11.87
C ALA A 187 -20.79 5.82 10.96
N VAL A 188 -20.87 4.49 11.04
CA VAL A 188 -20.18 3.59 10.07
C VAL A 188 -20.66 3.88 8.65
N THR A 189 -21.93 4.28 8.47
CA THR A 189 -22.47 4.69 7.17
C THR A 189 -21.82 5.96 6.63
N PHE A 190 -21.39 6.89 7.48
CA PHE A 190 -20.58 8.04 7.07
C PHE A 190 -19.22 7.59 6.52
N ILE A 191 -18.55 6.65 7.18
CA ILE A 191 -17.28 6.07 6.68
C ILE A 191 -17.48 5.45 5.30
N LEU A 192 -18.54 4.66 5.11
CA LEU A 192 -18.86 4.06 3.82
C LEU A 192 -19.07 5.13 2.74
N ALA A 193 -19.75 6.23 3.06
CA ALA A 193 -19.93 7.35 2.14
C ALA A 193 -18.59 8.00 1.75
N VAL A 194 -17.69 8.23 2.71
CA VAL A 194 -16.35 8.79 2.44
C VAL A 194 -15.52 7.81 1.59
N VAL A 195 -15.57 6.51 1.87
CA VAL A 195 -14.89 5.47 1.08
C VAL A 195 -15.39 5.48 -0.37
N LEU A 196 -16.70 5.51 -0.58
CA LEU A 196 -17.29 5.57 -1.92
C LEU A 196 -16.89 6.84 -2.66
N LEU A 197 -16.85 7.98 -1.97
CA LEU A 197 -16.41 9.25 -2.55
C LEU A 197 -14.94 9.20 -2.97
N VAL A 198 -14.05 8.70 -2.11
CA VAL A 198 -12.61 8.56 -2.42
C VAL A 198 -12.37 7.57 -3.56
N TRP A 199 -13.12 6.47 -3.58
CA TRP A 199 -13.11 5.51 -4.68
C TRP A 199 -13.55 6.17 -5.99
N ALA A 200 -14.74 6.78 -6.02
CA ALA A 200 -15.30 7.43 -7.20
C ALA A 200 -14.38 8.54 -7.73
N TYR A 201 -13.85 9.38 -6.84
CA TYR A 201 -12.88 10.42 -7.20
C TYR A 201 -11.61 9.82 -7.82
N SER A 202 -11.09 8.74 -7.26
CA SER A 202 -9.88 8.09 -7.77
C SER A 202 -10.12 7.41 -9.13
N CYS A 203 -11.31 6.81 -9.34
CA CYS A 203 -11.74 6.32 -10.64
C CYS A 203 -11.90 7.44 -11.67
N HIS A 204 -12.50 8.57 -11.27
CA HIS A 204 -12.66 9.75 -12.14
C HIS A 204 -11.32 10.29 -12.60
N LYS A 205 -10.32 10.32 -11.71
CA LYS A 205 -8.92 10.67 -12.04
C LYS A 205 -8.15 9.57 -12.78
N ARG A 206 -8.81 8.45 -13.13
CA ARG A 206 -8.21 7.28 -13.78
C ARG A 206 -6.95 6.79 -13.05
N ALA A 207 -6.96 6.88 -11.73
CA ALA A 207 -5.87 6.38 -10.92
C ALA A 207 -5.73 4.86 -11.12
N ASN A 208 -4.51 4.34 -11.03
CA ASN A 208 -4.30 2.89 -11.08
C ASN A 208 -4.94 2.20 -9.86
N LYS A 209 -5.20 0.89 -9.98
CA LYS A 209 -5.85 0.09 -8.93
C LYS A 209 -5.11 0.17 -7.59
N TRP A 210 -3.78 0.16 -7.61
CA TRP A 210 -2.95 0.29 -6.41
C TRP A 210 -3.24 1.59 -5.65
N THR A 211 -3.26 2.72 -6.36
CA THR A 211 -3.52 4.04 -5.77
C THR A 211 -4.92 4.13 -5.18
N ILE A 212 -5.92 3.57 -5.88
CA ILE A 212 -7.30 3.53 -5.40
C ILE A 212 -7.38 2.74 -4.09
N VAL A 213 -6.85 1.51 -4.06
CA VAL A 213 -6.86 0.63 -2.89
C VAL A 213 -6.09 1.25 -1.72
N HIS A 214 -4.94 1.88 -1.98
CA HIS A 214 -4.16 2.56 -0.96
C HIS A 214 -4.93 3.73 -0.32
N ARG A 215 -5.58 4.57 -1.13
CA ARG A 215 -6.39 5.70 -0.64
C ARG A 215 -7.60 5.23 0.15
N VAL A 216 -8.30 4.20 -0.32
CA VAL A 216 -9.42 3.61 0.43
C VAL A 216 -8.93 2.99 1.73
N SER A 217 -7.82 2.26 1.71
CA SER A 217 -7.24 1.66 2.91
C SER A 217 -6.85 2.72 3.94
N PHE A 218 -6.38 3.90 3.51
CA PHE A 218 -6.11 5.04 4.40
C PHE A 218 -7.36 5.49 5.15
N VAL A 219 -8.47 5.73 4.42
CA VAL A 219 -9.74 6.16 5.01
C VAL A 219 -10.29 5.09 5.95
N VAL A 220 -10.31 3.82 5.51
CA VAL A 220 -10.83 2.73 6.33
C VAL A 220 -9.97 2.55 7.58
N THR A 221 -8.64 2.51 7.46
CA THR A 221 -7.76 2.32 8.61
C THR A 221 -7.89 3.46 9.63
N THR A 222 -8.03 4.71 9.19
CA THR A 222 -8.10 5.87 10.09
C THR A 222 -9.48 6.08 10.70
N LEU A 223 -10.55 6.01 9.91
CA LEU A 223 -11.89 6.29 10.41
C LEU A 223 -12.53 5.07 11.08
N LEU A 224 -12.31 3.86 10.56
CA LEU A 224 -12.90 2.67 11.17
C LEU A 224 -12.21 2.31 12.49
N SER A 225 -10.90 2.52 12.63
CA SER A 225 -10.21 2.33 13.93
C SER A 225 -10.79 3.23 15.02
N HIS A 226 -11.05 4.49 14.68
CA HIS A 226 -11.74 5.43 15.57
C HIS A 226 -13.09 4.84 16.01
N GLN A 227 -13.91 4.37 15.07
CA GLN A 227 -15.23 3.80 15.37
C GLN A 227 -15.18 2.47 16.10
N LEU A 228 -14.17 1.64 15.89
CA LEU A 228 -13.99 0.39 16.63
C LEU A 228 -13.72 0.67 18.10
N ARG A 229 -12.89 1.67 18.39
CA ARG A 229 -12.60 2.12 19.74
C ARG A 229 -13.85 2.68 20.44
N ASP A 230 -14.65 3.50 19.78
CA ASP A 230 -15.91 3.97 20.36
C ASP A 230 -16.96 2.86 20.49
N GLY A 231 -16.99 1.96 19.50
CA GLY A 231 -17.88 0.82 19.43
C GLY A 231 -17.72 -0.12 20.63
N MET A 232 -16.55 -0.18 21.24
CA MET A 232 -16.34 -0.90 22.49
C MET A 232 -17.24 -0.39 23.63
N ARG A 233 -17.50 0.91 23.72
CA ARG A 233 -18.34 1.50 24.80
C ARG A 233 -19.79 1.62 24.39
N LEU A 234 -20.01 2.00 23.14
CA LEU A 234 -21.29 2.50 22.66
C LEU A 234 -21.92 1.58 21.59
N GLY A 235 -21.18 0.61 21.07
CA GLY A 235 -21.55 -0.14 19.88
C GLY A 235 -21.40 0.67 18.59
N LEU A 236 -21.30 -0.04 17.47
CA LEU A 236 -21.19 0.57 16.14
C LEU A 236 -22.52 1.16 15.73
N TRP A 237 -22.51 2.40 15.25
CA TRP A 237 -23.72 3.09 14.82
C TRP A 237 -23.85 3.10 13.30
N PHE A 238 -24.93 2.52 12.79
CA PHE A 238 -25.28 2.43 11.38
C PHE A 238 -26.47 3.34 11.08
N TRP A 239 -26.30 4.67 11.17
CA TRP A 239 -27.39 5.59 10.88
C TRP A 239 -27.89 5.43 9.42
N PRO A 240 -29.21 5.38 9.13
CA PRO A 240 -30.34 5.50 10.07
C PRO A 240 -30.89 4.16 10.61
N ILE A 241 -30.23 3.04 10.34
CA ILE A 241 -30.68 1.67 10.64
C ILE A 241 -30.71 1.40 12.15
N GLY A 242 -29.69 1.83 12.90
CA GLY A 242 -29.60 1.62 14.34
C GLY A 242 -28.17 1.43 14.83
N SER A 243 -28.00 0.86 16.02
CA SER A 243 -26.68 0.58 16.61
C SER A 243 -26.56 -0.89 16.99
N THR A 244 -25.33 -1.42 16.97
CA THR A 244 -25.02 -2.71 17.59
C THR A 244 -24.91 -2.55 19.11
N PRO A 245 -24.93 -3.66 19.87
CA PRO A 245 -24.45 -3.65 21.25
C PRO A 245 -22.96 -3.25 21.32
N PRO A 246 -22.46 -2.84 22.51
CA PRO A 246 -21.05 -2.62 22.75
C PRO A 246 -20.19 -3.83 22.37
N ILE A 247 -19.05 -3.60 21.73
CA ILE A 247 -18.14 -4.65 21.29
C ILE A 247 -17.39 -5.22 22.50
N PHE A 248 -17.31 -6.54 22.60
CA PHE A 248 -16.49 -7.21 23.61
C PHE A 248 -15.02 -6.75 23.53
N TYR A 249 -14.39 -6.44 24.66
CA TYR A 249 -13.07 -5.79 24.70
C TYR A 249 -11.99 -6.54 23.90
N LEU A 250 -11.90 -7.87 24.06
CA LEU A 250 -10.94 -8.66 23.29
C LEU A 250 -11.24 -8.63 21.79
N LEU A 251 -12.52 -8.67 21.41
CA LEU A 251 -12.92 -8.60 20.00
C LEU A 251 -12.53 -7.24 19.41
N TYR A 252 -12.72 -6.15 20.14
CA TYR A 252 -12.24 -4.82 19.77
C TYR A 252 -10.71 -4.83 19.50
N LEU A 253 -9.89 -5.30 20.44
CA LEU A 253 -8.43 -5.34 20.27
C LEU A 253 -8.01 -6.20 19.06
N LEU A 254 -8.67 -7.35 18.86
CA LEU A 254 -8.40 -8.22 17.71
C LEU A 254 -8.78 -7.55 16.39
N MET A 255 -9.92 -6.85 16.34
CA MET A 255 -10.33 -6.10 15.15
C MET A 255 -9.37 -4.94 14.86
N GLU A 256 -8.91 -4.24 15.89
CA GLU A 256 -7.99 -3.10 15.76
C GLU A 256 -6.62 -3.51 15.18
N VAL A 257 -6.08 -4.64 15.65
CA VAL A 257 -4.84 -5.21 15.09
C VAL A 257 -5.10 -5.84 13.72
N GLY A 258 -6.23 -6.53 13.55
CA GLY A 258 -6.57 -7.24 12.33
C GLY A 258 -6.82 -6.31 11.13
N LEU A 259 -7.43 -5.15 11.37
CA LEU A 259 -7.83 -4.19 10.35
C LEU A 259 -6.68 -3.80 9.40
N PRO A 260 -5.55 -3.22 9.86
CA PRO A 260 -4.46 -2.82 8.97
C PRO A 260 -3.78 -4.02 8.28
N ILE A 261 -3.77 -5.19 8.91
CA ILE A 261 -3.18 -6.42 8.33
C ILE A 261 -4.02 -6.93 7.16
N VAL A 262 -5.35 -7.00 7.35
CA VAL A 262 -6.28 -7.44 6.31
C VAL A 262 -6.25 -6.48 5.12
N LEU A 263 -6.26 -5.17 5.37
CA LEU A 263 -6.20 -4.16 4.31
C LEU A 263 -4.87 -4.20 3.55
N ALA A 264 -3.74 -4.39 4.23
CA ALA A 264 -2.44 -4.50 3.56
C ALA A 264 -2.36 -5.77 2.69
N LYS A 265 -2.89 -6.90 3.17
CA LYS A 265 -3.02 -8.12 2.35
C LYS A 265 -3.93 -7.92 1.15
N TRP A 266 -5.06 -7.24 1.33
CA TRP A 266 -5.98 -6.88 0.25
C TRP A 266 -5.28 -6.04 -0.83
N GLN A 267 -4.50 -5.04 -0.43
CA GLN A 267 -3.69 -4.25 -1.36
C GLN A 267 -2.71 -5.11 -2.16
N LEU A 268 -1.98 -6.01 -1.50
CA LEU A 268 -1.01 -6.88 -2.16
C LEU A 268 -1.66 -7.80 -3.21
N MET A 269 -2.86 -8.31 -2.95
CA MET A 269 -3.57 -9.17 -3.91
C MET A 269 -3.90 -8.44 -5.22
N HIS A 270 -4.40 -7.21 -5.14
CA HIS A 270 -4.76 -6.44 -6.34
C HIS A 270 -3.56 -5.98 -7.17
N VAL A 271 -2.36 -5.94 -6.60
CA VAL A 271 -1.13 -5.69 -7.36
C VAL A 271 -0.78 -6.87 -8.26
N HIS A 272 -0.90 -8.09 -7.74
CA HIS A 272 -0.56 -9.29 -8.49
C HIS A 272 -1.53 -9.57 -9.66
N GLU A 273 -2.82 -9.23 -9.50
CA GLU A 273 -3.81 -9.36 -10.58
C GLU A 273 -3.52 -8.47 -11.80
N GLY A 274 -2.83 -7.35 -11.62
CA GLY A 274 -2.47 -6.46 -12.72
C GLY A 274 -1.39 -7.07 -13.63
N VAL A 275 -0.36 -7.67 -13.02
CA VAL A 275 0.82 -8.20 -13.72
C VAL A 275 0.49 -9.45 -14.57
N GLY A 276 -0.44 -10.29 -14.10
CA GLY A 276 -0.83 -11.51 -14.83
C GLY A 276 -1.69 -11.27 -16.07
N ARG A 277 -2.33 -10.11 -16.21
CA ARG A 277 -3.24 -9.82 -17.34
C ARG A 277 -2.54 -9.21 -18.55
N GLU A 278 -1.47 -8.45 -18.34
CA GLU A 278 -0.73 -7.82 -19.44
C GLU A 278 0.15 -8.82 -20.22
N SER A 279 0.58 -9.91 -19.58
CA SER A 279 1.42 -10.94 -20.19
C SER A 279 0.66 -11.90 -21.14
N HIS A 280 -0.66 -11.83 -21.18
CA HIS A 280 -1.51 -12.66 -22.04
C HIS A 280 -2.38 -11.89 -23.02
N ALA A 281 -2.25 -10.55 -23.08
CA ALA A 281 -2.83 -9.81 -24.19
C ALA A 281 -2.15 -10.28 -25.48
N PRO A 282 -2.90 -10.82 -26.47
CA PRO A 282 -2.33 -11.21 -27.74
C PRO A 282 -1.58 -10.01 -28.30
N ARG A 283 -0.30 -10.18 -28.66
CA ARG A 283 0.39 -9.23 -29.53
C ARG A 283 -0.40 -9.22 -30.83
N THR A 284 -1.40 -8.35 -30.92
CA THR A 284 -2.03 -8.02 -32.20
C THR A 284 -0.88 -7.51 -33.05
N ASN A 285 -0.54 -8.26 -34.09
CA ASN A 285 0.49 -7.91 -35.06
C ASN A 285 0.33 -6.43 -35.40
N ARG A 286 1.24 -5.60 -34.86
CA ARG A 286 1.33 -4.21 -35.27
C ARG A 286 1.72 -4.30 -36.75
N PRO A 287 0.88 -3.80 -37.68
CA PRO A 287 1.22 -3.84 -39.09
C PRO A 287 2.57 -3.16 -39.25
N SER A 288 3.50 -3.84 -39.92
CA SER A 288 4.81 -3.32 -40.26
C SER A 288 4.65 -1.98 -40.96
N ASP A 289 5.33 -0.95 -40.43
CA ASP A 289 5.27 0.46 -40.84
C ASP A 289 5.82 0.73 -42.26
N ASP A 290 5.78 -0.25 -43.18
CA ASP A 290 6.38 -0.15 -44.52
C ASP A 290 5.39 0.27 -45.63
N GLU A 291 4.15 0.66 -45.32
CA GLU A 291 3.18 1.03 -46.38
C GLU A 291 2.29 2.22 -45.99
N ILE A 292 2.89 3.41 -45.87
CA ILE A 292 2.16 4.68 -46.02
C ILE A 292 2.92 5.54 -47.05
N VAL A 293 2.66 5.28 -48.32
CA VAL A 293 2.94 6.22 -49.41
C VAL A 293 1.94 7.35 -49.29
N VAL A 294 2.39 8.49 -48.75
CA VAL A 294 1.63 9.75 -48.77
C VAL A 294 1.73 10.31 -50.18
N ASP A 295 0.65 10.17 -50.97
CA ASP A 295 0.48 10.90 -52.23
C ASP A 295 0.09 12.35 -51.91
N VAL A 296 1.09 13.25 -51.96
CA VAL A 296 0.90 14.69 -51.81
C VAL A 296 0.43 15.25 -53.15
N ARG A 297 -0.89 15.31 -53.34
CA ARG A 297 -1.50 16.05 -54.45
C ARG A 297 -1.58 17.53 -54.08
N GLU A 298 -0.66 18.32 -54.64
CA GLU A 298 -0.72 19.78 -54.64
C GLU A 298 -2.01 20.25 -55.33
N GLU A 299 -2.92 20.89 -54.59
CA GLU A 299 -4.05 21.60 -55.17
C GLU A 299 -3.76 23.11 -55.13
N HIS A 300 -3.36 23.63 -56.29
CA HIS A 300 -3.17 25.04 -56.57
C HIS A 300 -4.47 25.82 -56.29
N THR A 301 -4.47 26.66 -55.25
CA THR A 301 -5.54 27.64 -55.02
C THR A 301 -5.13 29.01 -55.56
N THR A 302 -5.82 29.44 -56.61
CA THR A 302 -5.69 30.75 -57.28
C THR A 302 -6.24 31.87 -56.38
N PRO A 303 -5.61 33.05 -56.30
CA PRO A 303 -6.15 34.19 -55.54
C PRO A 303 -7.26 34.90 -56.32
N ALA A 304 -8.44 35.02 -55.72
CA ALA A 304 -9.53 35.84 -56.21
C ALA A 304 -9.32 37.31 -55.81
N GLN A 305 -9.58 38.16 -56.79
CA GLN A 305 -9.33 39.60 -56.79
C GLN A 305 -10.29 40.39 -55.90
N THR A 306 -9.70 41.44 -55.33
CA THR A 306 -10.28 42.70 -54.87
C THR A 306 -11.44 43.22 -55.71
N THR A 307 -12.57 43.54 -55.08
CA THR A 307 -13.39 44.69 -55.49
C THR A 307 -14.00 45.39 -54.29
N THR A 308 -13.64 46.67 -54.17
CA THR A 308 -14.24 47.76 -53.39
C THR A 308 -15.71 47.98 -53.72
N LEU A 309 -16.52 48.31 -52.69
CA LEU A 309 -17.37 49.51 -52.60
C LEU A 309 -17.95 49.63 -51.17
#